data_AF-A0A9P6N4U8-F1
#
_entry.id   AF-A0A9P6N4U8-F1
#
_cell.length_a   1.000
_cell.length_b   1.000
_cell.length_c   1.000
_cell.angle_alpha   90.00
_cell.angle_beta   90.00
_cell.angle_gamma   90.00
#
_symmetry.space_group_name_H-M   'P 1'
#
loop_
_entity.id
_entity.type
_entity.pdbx_description
1 polymer ?
#
loop_
_entity_poly.entity_id
_entity_poly.type
_entity_poly.pdbx_seq_one_letter_code
_entity_poly.pdbx_strand_id
1 'polypeptide(L)'
;DQLIDDLMVPDKLITAKLGIVFKDTARDWYQEKRKEVGSLTWPEWKIKIEERFGNDVWKNKMEEAFLKDKFNPAIHTDSLAWALKQKKRIKAFAPESTPRRICDKILFRMDADISTQVRS
;
A
#
# COMPACT_ATOMS: atom_id res chain seq x y z
N ASP A 1 6.76 11.68 3.58
CA ASP A 1 7.89 12.60 3.30
C ASP A 1 8.27 13.42 4.54
N GLN A 2 8.81 12.77 5.59
CA GLN A 2 9.34 13.44 6.80
C GLN A 2 10.78 12.97 7.10
N LEU A 3 11.08 11.70 6.79
CA LEU A 3 12.39 11.07 6.94
C LEU A 3 13.51 11.62 6.02
N ILE A 4 13.18 12.25 4.89
CA ILE A 4 14.18 12.77 3.95
C ILE A 4 14.75 14.10 4.46
N ASP A 5 13.89 14.94 5.06
CA ASP A 5 14.24 16.26 5.59
C ASP A 5 15.08 16.15 6.87
N ASP A 6 14.76 15.18 7.74
CA ASP A 6 15.44 15.01 9.04
C ASP A 6 16.86 14.40 8.94
N LEU A 7 17.20 13.71 7.85
CA LEU A 7 18.43 12.91 7.77
C LEU A 7 19.50 13.46 6.81
N MET A 8 19.23 14.55 6.08
CA MET A 8 20.14 15.12 5.06
C MET A 8 20.82 14.05 4.19
N VAL A 9 20.12 12.96 3.88
CA VAL A 9 20.76 11.83 3.20
C VAL A 9 21.00 12.22 1.75
N PRO A 10 22.25 12.17 1.26
CA PRO A 10 22.51 12.47 -0.13
C PRO A 10 21.75 11.49 -1.04
N ASP A 11 21.12 11.98 -2.10
CA ASP A 11 20.41 11.17 -3.10
C ASP A 11 21.22 9.97 -3.59
N LYS A 12 22.55 10.12 -3.69
CA LYS A 12 23.48 9.06 -4.06
C LYS A 12 23.49 7.90 -3.06
N LEU A 13 23.32 8.17 -1.77
CA LEU A 13 23.26 7.14 -0.73
C LEU A 13 21.90 6.42 -0.74
N ILE A 14 20.80 7.15 -0.97
CA ILE A 14 19.46 6.57 -1.08
C ILE A 14 19.41 5.62 -2.27
N THR A 15 19.84 6.11 -3.44
CA THR A 15 19.89 5.30 -4.67
C THR A 15 20.83 4.10 -4.54
N ALA A 16 21.99 4.23 -3.88
CA ALA A 16 22.86 3.08 -3.60
C ALA A 16 22.19 2.05 -2.68
N LYS A 17 21.43 2.48 -1.67
CA LYS A 17 20.70 1.59 -0.75
C LYS A 17 19.55 0.85 -1.42
N LEU A 18 18.93 1.38 -2.48
CA LEU A 18 17.85 0.68 -3.20
C LEU A 18 18.28 -0.70 -3.72
N GLY A 19 19.52 -0.83 -4.20
CA GLY A 19 20.05 -2.12 -4.65
C GLY A 19 20.26 -3.16 -3.55
N ILE A 20 20.23 -2.74 -2.28
CA ILE A 20 20.30 -3.60 -1.09
C ILE A 20 18.90 -3.89 -0.55
N VAL A 21 18.00 -2.91 -0.60
CA VAL A 21 16.63 -3.02 -0.08
C VAL A 21 15.75 -3.89 -0.98
N PHE A 22 15.89 -3.77 -2.30
CA PHE A 22 15.17 -4.64 -3.23
C PHE A 22 15.67 -6.08 -3.16
N LYS A 23 14.73 -7.02 -3.20
CA LYS A 23 14.98 -8.46 -3.16
C LYS A 23 14.45 -9.13 -4.43
N ASP A 24 15.11 -10.23 -4.82
CA ASP A 24 14.71 -11.10 -5.92
C ASP A 24 14.41 -10.30 -7.20
N THR A 25 13.25 -10.53 -7.82
CA THR A 25 12.82 -9.89 -9.07
C THR A 25 12.82 -8.35 -9.01
N ALA A 26 12.61 -7.76 -7.83
CA ALA A 26 12.68 -6.30 -7.69
C ALA A 26 14.12 -5.78 -7.78
N ARG A 27 15.09 -6.57 -7.32
CA ARG A 27 16.51 -6.23 -7.39
C ARG A 27 17.02 -6.33 -8.82
N ASP A 28 16.62 -7.38 -9.53
CA ASP A 28 16.99 -7.58 -10.94
C ASP A 28 16.46 -6.45 -11.81
N TRP A 29 15.18 -6.10 -11.63
CA TRP A 29 14.59 -4.94 -12.29
C TRP A 29 15.35 -3.64 -11.99
N TYR A 30 15.70 -3.39 -10.72
CA TYR A 30 16.42 -2.17 -10.36
C TYR A 30 17.80 -2.10 -11.03
N GLN A 31 18.53 -3.22 -11.08
CA GLN A 31 19.86 -3.27 -11.71
C GLN A 31 19.78 -3.09 -13.23
N GLU A 32 18.83 -3.76 -13.89
CA GLU A 32 18.60 -3.60 -15.33
C GLU A 32 18.18 -2.16 -15.66
N LYS A 33 17.21 -1.63 -14.91
CA LYS A 33 16.71 -0.27 -15.16
C LYS A 33 17.79 0.76 -14.93
N ARG A 34 18.65 0.60 -13.91
CA ARG A 34 19.79 1.48 -13.65
C ARG A 34 20.84 1.45 -14.76
N LYS A 35 21.05 0.32 -15.43
CA LYS A 35 21.92 0.24 -16.62
C LYS A 35 21.34 1.00 -17.82
N GLU A 36 20.01 0.97 -17.97
CA GLU A 36 19.30 1.63 -19.07
C GLU A 36 19.23 3.16 -18.90
N VAL A 37 18.87 3.64 -17.70
CA VAL A 37 18.57 5.06 -17.45
C VAL A 37 19.75 5.82 -16.81
N GLY A 38 20.80 5.11 -16.39
CA GLY A 38 21.97 5.70 -15.75
C GLY A 38 21.72 6.20 -14.33
N SER A 39 22.20 7.42 -14.03
CA SER A 39 22.08 8.04 -12.71
C SER A 39 20.85 8.95 -12.65
N LEU A 40 19.82 8.52 -11.93
CA LEU A 40 18.65 9.35 -11.62
C LEU A 40 18.67 9.83 -10.16
N THR A 41 17.96 10.92 -9.91
CA THR A 41 17.69 11.44 -8.56
C THR A 41 16.69 10.53 -7.82
N TRP A 42 16.61 10.67 -6.50
CA TRP A 42 15.67 9.88 -5.71
C TRP A 42 14.19 10.11 -6.10
N PRO A 43 13.72 11.35 -6.34
CA PRO A 43 12.35 11.60 -6.79
C PRO A 43 11.99 10.87 -8.09
N GLU A 44 12.91 10.82 -9.05
CA GLU A 44 12.71 10.12 -10.32
C GLU A 44 12.66 8.60 -10.13
N TRP A 45 13.52 8.06 -9.26
CA TRP A 45 13.46 6.66 -8.88
C TRP A 45 12.14 6.30 -8.21
N LYS A 46 11.63 7.17 -7.31
CA LYS A 46 10.35 6.98 -6.66
C LYS A 46 9.21 6.83 -7.68
N ILE A 47 9.16 7.72 -8.67
CA ILE A 47 8.17 7.64 -9.77
C ILE A 47 8.29 6.30 -10.51
N LYS A 48 9.49 5.89 -10.91
CA LYS A 48 9.70 4.63 -11.65
C LYS A 48 9.36 3.38 -10.84
N ILE A 49 9.63 3.41 -9.53
CA ILE A 49 9.28 2.33 -8.61
C ILE A 49 7.75 2.25 -8.49
N GLU A 50 7.08 3.39 -8.37
CA GLU A 50 5.62 3.48 -8.35
C GLU A 50 5.00 3.04 -9.68
N GLU A 51 5.58 3.37 -10.83
CA GLU A 51 5.11 2.89 -12.15
C GLU A 51 5.27 1.37 -12.29
N ARG A 52 6.41 0.81 -11.87
CA ARG A 52 6.69 -0.63 -12.02
C ARG A 52 5.92 -1.48 -11.03
N PHE A 53 5.88 -1.08 -9.76
CA PHE A 53 5.36 -1.88 -8.65
C PHE A 53 4.08 -1.32 -8.02
N GLY A 54 3.81 -0.03 -8.17
CA GLY A 54 2.52 0.60 -7.82
C GLY A 54 1.45 0.40 -8.89
N ASN A 55 1.57 -0.69 -9.66
CA ASN A 55 0.81 -0.93 -10.87
C ASN A 55 -0.67 -1.23 -10.57
N ASP A 56 -1.56 -0.89 -11.49
CA ASP A 56 -3.02 -1.10 -11.38
C ASP A 56 -3.37 -2.56 -11.12
N VAL A 57 -2.54 -3.51 -11.56
CA VAL A 57 -2.68 -4.93 -11.21
C VAL A 57 -2.62 -5.16 -9.69
N TRP A 58 -1.72 -4.49 -8.98
CA TRP A 58 -1.66 -4.57 -7.51
C TRP A 58 -2.87 -3.90 -6.87
N LYS A 59 -3.30 -2.74 -7.38
CA LYS A 59 -4.51 -2.05 -6.92
C LYS A 59 -5.75 -2.93 -7.12
N ASN A 60 -5.91 -3.54 -8.29
CA ASN A 60 -6.98 -4.47 -8.61
C ASN A 60 -6.92 -5.71 -7.70
N LYS A 61 -5.72 -6.27 -7.44
CA LYS A 61 -5.57 -7.36 -6.47
C LYS A 61 -5.98 -6.96 -5.05
N MET A 62 -5.63 -5.75 -4.61
CA MET A 62 -6.02 -5.23 -3.30
C MET A 62 -7.51 -4.94 -3.22
N GLU A 63 -8.11 -4.43 -4.30
CA GLU A 63 -9.55 -4.22 -4.43
C GLU A 63 -10.30 -5.55 -4.42
N GLU A 64 -9.89 -6.54 -5.21
CA GLU A 64 -10.48 -7.88 -5.20
C GLU A 64 -10.35 -8.55 -3.82
N ALA A 65 -9.16 -8.45 -3.19
CA ALA A 65 -8.94 -8.99 -1.86
C ALA A 65 -9.83 -8.30 -0.83
N PHE A 66 -10.04 -6.99 -0.96
CA PHE A 66 -11.02 -6.27 -0.16
C PHE A 66 -12.43 -6.80 -0.46
N LEU A 67 -12.88 -6.85 -1.72
CA LEU A 67 -14.22 -7.28 -2.16
C LEU A 67 -14.59 -8.72 -1.79
N LYS A 68 -13.61 -9.62 -1.69
CA LYS A 68 -13.83 -11.03 -1.32
C LYS A 68 -13.84 -11.25 0.19
N ASP A 69 -13.09 -10.45 0.95
CA ASP A 69 -12.92 -10.63 2.41
C ASP A 69 -14.04 -9.94 3.19
N LYS A 70 -15.09 -10.70 3.56
CA LYS A 70 -16.15 -10.26 4.48
C LYS A 70 -15.79 -10.67 5.91
N PHE A 71 -16.16 -9.83 6.88
CA PHE A 71 -15.97 -10.20 8.28
C PHE A 71 -16.84 -11.42 8.60
N ASN A 72 -16.29 -12.34 9.37
CA ASN A 72 -17.00 -13.53 9.82
C ASN A 72 -16.51 -13.82 11.24
N PRO A 73 -17.35 -13.68 12.27
CA PRO A 73 -16.94 -13.85 13.66
C PRO A 73 -16.50 -15.28 14.00
N ALA A 74 -16.85 -16.29 13.21
CA ALA A 74 -16.36 -17.66 13.38
C ALA A 74 -14.93 -17.87 12.84
N ILE A 75 -14.46 -16.99 11.95
CA ILE A 75 -13.13 -17.08 11.30
C ILE A 75 -12.20 -15.98 11.81
N HIS A 76 -12.74 -14.80 12.09
CA HIS A 76 -12.02 -13.62 12.48
C HIS A 76 -12.19 -13.36 13.98
N THR A 77 -11.18 -13.77 14.76
CA THR A 77 -11.14 -13.64 16.22
C THR A 77 -10.96 -12.20 16.69
N ASP A 78 -10.37 -11.33 15.87
CA ASP A 78 -10.12 -9.91 16.19
C ASP A 78 -10.67 -9.00 15.07
N SER A 79 -11.75 -8.28 15.40
CA SER A 79 -12.41 -7.33 14.50
C SER A 79 -11.57 -6.09 14.21
N LEU A 80 -10.74 -5.65 15.15
CA LEU A 80 -9.84 -4.51 14.98
C LEU A 80 -8.69 -4.86 14.05
N ALA A 81 -8.05 -6.02 14.25
CA ALA A 81 -7.00 -6.50 13.36
C ALA A 81 -7.50 -6.67 11.91
N TRP A 82 -8.72 -7.21 11.75
CA TRP A 82 -9.35 -7.31 10.44
C TRP A 82 -9.65 -5.93 9.83
N ALA A 83 -10.22 -5.00 10.60
CA ALA A 83 -10.51 -3.64 10.13
C ALA A 83 -9.25 -2.89 9.70
N LEU A 84 -8.15 -3.02 10.45
CA LEU A 84 -6.85 -2.44 10.10
C LEU A 84 -6.28 -3.04 8.81
N LYS A 85 -6.48 -4.35 8.58
CA LYS A 85 -6.11 -5.02 7.33
C LYS A 85 -6.92 -4.48 6.15
N GLN A 86 -8.24 -4.31 6.29
CA GLN A 86 -9.08 -3.73 5.24
C GLN A 86 -8.73 -2.26 4.96
N LYS A 87 -8.45 -1.47 6.00
CA LYS A 87 -7.99 -0.08 5.87
C LYS A 87 -6.72 0.01 5.02
N LYS A 88 -5.74 -0.89 5.23
CA LYS A 88 -4.51 -0.94 4.42
C LYS A 88 -4.81 -1.23 2.95
N ARG A 89 -5.73 -2.16 2.66
CA ARG A 89 -6.15 -2.48 1.29
C ARG A 89 -6.84 -1.31 0.60
N ILE A 90 -7.79 -0.63 1.28
CA ILE A 90 -8.48 0.54 0.72
C ILE A 90 -7.49 1.66 0.40
N LYS A 91 -6.54 1.93 1.29
CA LYS A 91 -5.49 2.93 1.02
C LYS A 91 -4.58 2.56 -0.16
N ALA A 92 -4.47 1.29 -0.50
CA ALA A 92 -3.63 0.84 -1.62
C ALA A 92 -4.29 1.06 -2.98
N PHE A 93 -5.62 0.88 -3.11
CA PHE A 93 -6.32 1.07 -4.40
C PHE A 93 -7.05 2.42 -4.52
N ALA A 94 -7.40 3.07 -3.41
CA ALA A 94 -8.08 4.35 -3.36
C ALA A 94 -7.46 5.28 -2.29
N PRO A 95 -6.20 5.74 -2.49
CA PRO A 95 -5.46 6.56 -1.53
C PRO A 95 -6.14 7.90 -1.19
N GLU A 96 -6.95 8.44 -2.11
CA GLU A 96 -7.75 9.66 -1.94
C GLU A 96 -9.01 9.48 -1.08
N SER A 97 -9.31 8.26 -0.62
CA SER A 97 -10.48 7.99 0.21
C SER A 97 -10.37 8.68 1.57
N THR A 98 -11.39 9.46 1.93
CA THR A 98 -11.47 10.09 3.25
C THR A 98 -11.60 9.05 4.36
N PRO A 99 -11.12 9.33 5.59
CA PRO A 99 -11.22 8.40 6.72
C PRO A 99 -12.64 7.90 6.96
N ARG A 100 -13.64 8.78 6.81
CA ARG A 100 -15.07 8.44 6.94
C ARG A 100 -15.51 7.40 5.90
N ARG A 101 -15.15 7.62 4.63
CA ARG A 101 -15.50 6.71 3.53
C ARG A 101 -14.79 5.36 3.64
N ILE A 102 -13.59 5.34 4.22
CA ILE A 102 -12.89 4.09 4.58
C ILE A 102 -13.68 3.34 5.65
N CYS A 103 -14.09 4.01 6.73
CA CYS A 103 -14.89 3.39 7.80
C CYS A 103 -16.21 2.85 7.27
N ASP A 104 -16.97 3.62 6.47
CA ASP A 104 -18.24 3.18 5.89
C ASP A 104 -18.07 1.91 5.03
N LYS A 105 -17.01 1.86 4.20
CA LYS A 105 -16.67 0.69 3.39
C LYS A 105 -16.33 -0.53 4.25
N ILE A 106 -15.62 -0.36 5.37
CA ILE A 106 -15.28 -1.46 6.28
C ILE A 106 -16.54 -1.96 6.99
N LEU A 107 -17.38 -1.05 7.51
CA LEU A 107 -18.63 -1.37 8.20
C LEU A 107 -19.62 -2.10 7.29
N PHE A 108 -19.75 -1.68 6.03
CA PHE A 108 -20.58 -2.38 5.04
C PHE A 108 -20.16 -3.83 4.81
N ARG A 109 -18.89 -4.15 5.09
CA ARG A 109 -18.30 -5.48 4.91
C ARG A 109 -18.25 -6.31 6.18
N MET A 110 -18.68 -5.73 7.31
CA MET A 110 -18.83 -6.43 8.59
C MET A 110 -20.21 -7.11 8.77
N ASP A 111 -21.04 -7.10 7.72
CA ASP A 111 -22.47 -7.44 7.74
C ASP A 111 -23.35 -6.47 8.53
N ALA A 112 -24.58 -6.32 8.03
CA ALA A 112 -25.53 -5.27 8.39
C ALA A 112 -25.94 -5.25 9.87
N ASP A 113 -25.76 -6.36 10.59
CA ASP A 113 -26.23 -6.56 11.97
C ASP A 113 -25.50 -5.65 12.98
N ILE A 114 -24.21 -5.34 12.72
CA ILE A 114 -23.43 -4.40 13.53
C ILE A 114 -23.74 -2.94 13.14
N SER A 115 -24.07 -2.69 11.86
CA SER A 115 -24.38 -1.33 11.38
C SER A 115 -25.65 -0.75 12.01
N THR A 116 -26.58 -1.61 12.42
CA THR A 116 -27.78 -1.27 13.19
C THR A 116 -27.49 -0.98 14.67
N GLN A 117 -26.49 -1.64 15.27
CA GLN A 117 -26.12 -1.38 16.68
C GLN A 117 -25.29 -0.12 16.87
N VAL A 118 -24.44 0.26 15.90
CA VAL A 118 -23.61 1.48 16.00
C VAL A 118 -24.39 2.77 15.70
N ARG A 119 -25.61 2.66 15.16
CA ARG A 119 -26.52 3.79 14.90
C ARG A 119 -27.65 3.95 15.94
N SER A 120 -27.74 3.04 16.90
CA SER A 120 -28.63 3.14 18.08
C SER A 120 -27.96 3.90 19.21
#